data_AF-Q0IFS6-F1
#
_entry.id   AF-Q0IFS6-F1
#
_cell.length_a   1.000
_cell.length_b   1.000
_cell.length_c   1.000
_cell.angle_alpha   90.00
_cell.angle_beta   90.00
_cell.angle_gamma   90.00
#
_symmetry.space_group_name_H-M   'P 1'
#
loop_
_entity.id
_entity.type
_entity.pdbx_description
1 polymer ?
#
loop_
_entity_poly.entity_id
_entity_poly.type
_entity_poly.pdbx_seq_one_letter_code
_entity_poly.pdbx_strand_id
1 'polypeptide(L)'
;MKALAVCLVIAVVGVSAVPEYYAEFQQITDDIDSPIHLPVRGNCGKFMKCYGGRAYEQDCPAGLEFGINVNRCDYPALAKCSSNGW
;
A
#
# COMPACT_ATOMS: atom_id res chain seq x y z
N MET A 1 8.25 -37.06 8.66
CA MET A 1 7.85 -37.16 10.09
C MET A 1 7.68 -35.78 10.77
N LYS A 2 7.39 -34.69 10.05
CA LYS A 2 7.20 -33.34 10.64
C LYS A 2 5.75 -32.82 10.57
N ALA A 3 4.87 -33.52 9.85
CA ALA A 3 3.51 -33.06 9.54
C ALA A 3 2.46 -33.35 10.63
N LEU A 4 2.75 -34.23 11.59
CA LEU A 4 1.78 -34.60 12.65
C LEU A 4 1.82 -33.67 13.87
N ALA A 5 2.93 -32.96 14.10
CA ALA A 5 3.08 -32.08 15.26
C ALA A 5 2.50 -30.66 15.05
N VAL A 6 2.27 -30.24 13.80
CA VAL A 6 1.84 -28.87 13.47
C VAL A 6 0.35 -28.65 13.73
N CYS A 7 -0.49 -29.69 13.58
CA CYS A 7 -1.94 -29.55 13.77
C CYS A 7 -2.36 -29.40 15.25
N LEU A 8 -1.54 -29.82 16.22
CA LEU A 8 -1.90 -29.73 17.64
C LEU A 8 -1.59 -28.35 18.27
N VAL A 9 -0.74 -27.55 17.65
CA VAL A 9 -0.40 -26.20 18.18
C VAL A 9 -1.52 -25.19 17.89
N ILE A 10 -2.39 -25.46 16.92
CA ILE A 10 -3.47 -24.53 16.52
C ILE A 10 -4.65 -24.57 17.51
N ALA A 11 -4.74 -25.59 18.39
CA ALA A 11 -5.95 -25.83 19.19
C ALA A 11 -5.92 -25.34 20.65
N VAL A 12 -4.84 -24.71 21.15
CA VAL A 12 -4.69 -24.46 22.61
C VAL A 12 -4.48 -23.01 23.09
N VAL A 13 -4.50 -21.99 22.22
CA VAL A 13 -4.37 -20.59 22.71
C VAL A 13 -5.49 -19.70 22.16
N GLY A 14 -6.60 -19.64 22.90
CA GLY A 14 -7.49 -18.50 22.84
C GLY A 14 -6.78 -17.29 23.46
N VAL A 15 -6.63 -16.22 22.68
CA VAL A 15 -6.24 -14.84 23.07
C VAL A 15 -5.11 -14.72 24.10
N SER A 16 -3.89 -14.42 23.63
CA SER A 16 -2.89 -13.50 24.22
C SER A 16 -1.44 -14.02 24.10
N ALA A 17 -0.57 -13.15 23.61
CA ALA A 17 0.89 -13.20 23.74
C ALA A 17 1.67 -14.33 23.02
N VAL A 18 2.01 -14.08 21.76
CA VAL A 18 3.29 -14.55 21.20
C VAL A 18 4.07 -13.33 20.70
N PRO A 19 5.03 -12.80 21.49
CA PRO A 19 5.92 -11.71 21.06
C PRO A 19 6.75 -12.06 19.82
N GLU A 20 6.92 -13.34 19.51
CA GLU A 20 7.76 -13.82 18.39
C GLU A 20 6.98 -14.00 17.06
N TYR A 21 5.65 -14.17 17.07
CA TYR A 21 4.83 -14.28 15.85
C TYR A 21 4.53 -12.93 15.20
N TYR A 22 4.47 -11.86 16.00
CA TYR A 22 4.31 -10.50 15.49
C TYR A 22 5.60 -9.95 14.86
N ALA A 23 6.77 -10.54 15.13
CA ALA A 23 8.00 -10.14 14.44
C ALA A 23 7.98 -10.52 12.94
N GLU A 24 7.15 -11.48 12.51
CA GLU A 24 6.93 -11.80 11.10
C GLU A 24 5.68 -11.13 10.50
N PHE A 25 4.69 -10.71 11.31
CA PHE A 25 3.45 -10.10 10.82
C PHE A 25 3.38 -8.57 10.94
N GLN A 26 4.30 -7.94 11.68
CA GLN A 26 4.28 -6.48 11.90
C GLN A 26 5.25 -5.70 11.01
N GLN A 27 5.76 -6.33 9.94
CA GLN A 27 6.52 -5.67 8.89
C GLN A 27 5.62 -5.07 7.78
N ILE A 28 4.48 -4.48 8.15
CA ILE A 28 3.48 -3.93 7.21
C ILE A 28 3.14 -2.49 7.59
N THR A 29 4.18 -1.69 7.78
CA THR A 29 4.06 -0.23 7.88
C THR A 29 4.88 0.32 6.73
N ASP A 30 4.19 1.01 5.82
CA ASP A 30 4.64 1.47 4.51
C ASP A 30 6.16 1.59 4.33
N ASP A 31 6.70 0.76 3.43
CA ASP A 31 8.11 0.78 3.05
C ASP A 31 8.43 2.16 2.44
N ILE A 32 9.32 2.90 3.11
CA ILE A 32 9.70 4.24 2.68
C ILE A 32 10.43 4.23 1.32
N ASP A 33 11.12 3.14 1.00
CA ASP A 33 11.83 2.95 -0.26
C ASP A 33 10.91 2.46 -1.38
N SER A 34 9.74 1.91 -1.02
CA SER A 34 8.73 1.43 -1.96
C SER A 34 7.31 1.84 -1.55
N PRO A 35 6.97 3.14 -1.62
CA PRO A 35 5.65 3.62 -1.24
C PRO A 35 4.56 3.13 -2.20
N ILE A 36 3.40 2.82 -1.64
CA ILE A 36 2.19 2.50 -2.40
C ILE A 36 1.48 3.81 -2.76
N HIS A 37 1.29 4.05 -4.06
CA HIS A 37 0.44 5.13 -4.56
C HIS A 37 -0.73 4.58 -5.36
N LEU A 38 -1.91 5.18 -5.19
CA LEU A 38 -3.13 4.80 -5.92
C LEU A 38 -3.71 6.03 -6.63
N PRO A 39 -4.27 5.90 -7.84
CA PRO A 39 -4.90 7.01 -8.54
C PRO A 39 -6.23 7.40 -7.87
N VAL A 40 -6.56 8.69 -7.92
CA VAL A 40 -7.89 9.20 -7.54
C VAL A 40 -8.76 9.30 -8.79
N ARG A 41 -9.91 8.63 -8.78
CA ARG A 41 -10.83 8.61 -9.93
C ARG A 41 -11.45 10.00 -10.16
N GLY A 42 -11.46 10.46 -11.40
CA GLY A 42 -12.02 11.76 -11.79
C GLY A 42 -11.23 13.00 -11.32
N ASN A 43 -10.08 12.82 -10.65
CA ASN A 43 -9.20 13.93 -10.30
C ASN A 43 -7.73 13.55 -10.48
N CYS A 44 -7.22 13.84 -11.67
CA CYS A 44 -5.83 13.56 -12.04
C CYS A 44 -4.80 14.39 -11.27
N GLY A 45 -5.20 15.51 -10.65
CA GLY A 45 -4.34 16.33 -9.80
C GLY A 45 -4.12 15.74 -8.42
N LYS A 46 -4.66 14.54 -8.13
CA LYS A 46 -4.58 13.90 -6.81
C LYS A 46 -4.21 12.43 -6.91
N PHE A 47 -3.59 11.93 -5.85
CA PHE A 47 -3.30 10.50 -5.66
C PHE A 47 -3.40 10.16 -4.18
N MET A 48 -3.51 8.88 -3.86
CA MET A 48 -3.46 8.39 -2.48
C MET A 48 -2.07 7.83 -2.20
N LYS A 49 -1.50 8.12 -1.04
CA LYS A 49 -0.27 7.51 -0.54
C LYS A 49 -0.53 6.79 0.77
N CYS A 50 -0.01 5.57 0.92
CA CYS A 50 -0.20 4.80 2.13
C CYS A 50 0.85 5.15 3.20
N TYR A 51 0.39 5.31 4.45
CA TYR A 51 1.18 5.48 5.66
C TYR A 51 0.52 4.77 6.86
N GLY A 52 1.28 3.98 7.63
CA GLY A 52 0.75 3.12 8.68
C GLY A 52 -0.42 2.22 8.24
N GLY A 53 -0.42 1.74 6.99
CA GLY A 53 -1.51 0.91 6.44
C GLY A 53 -2.80 1.67 6.14
N ARG A 54 -2.75 3.01 6.08
CA ARG A 54 -3.88 3.89 5.74
C ARG A 54 -3.54 4.74 4.53
N ALA A 55 -4.49 4.89 3.62
CA ALA A 55 -4.35 5.74 2.44
C ALA A 55 -4.70 7.20 2.78
N TYR A 56 -3.82 8.12 2.38
CA TYR A 56 -3.98 9.56 2.54
C TYR A 56 -3.96 10.24 1.18
N GLU A 57 -4.95 11.09 0.92
CA GLU A 57 -4.99 11.86 -0.32
C GLU A 57 -3.88 12.91 -0.33
N GLN A 58 -3.22 13.05 -1.47
CA GLN A 58 -2.13 13.97 -1.73
C GLN A 58 -2.44 14.76 -2.99
N ASP A 59 -2.09 16.04 -2.99
CA ASP A 59 -2.17 16.89 -4.16
C ASP A 59 -0.87 16.80 -4.98
N CYS A 60 -1.02 16.69 -6.29
CA CYS A 60 0.07 16.97 -7.19
C CYS A 60 0.34 18.48 -7.24
N PRO A 61 1.60 18.90 -7.50
CA PRO A 61 1.89 20.29 -7.81
C PRO A 61 1.02 20.82 -8.96
N ALA A 62 0.77 22.13 -8.97
CA ALA A 62 -0.13 22.75 -9.92
C ALA A 62 0.26 22.43 -11.38
N GLY A 63 -0.71 21.94 -12.16
CA GLY A 63 -0.52 21.57 -13.56
C GLY A 63 0.08 20.18 -13.80
N LEU A 64 0.37 19.40 -12.75
CA LEU A 64 0.83 18.01 -12.87
C LEU A 64 -0.31 17.03 -12.60
N GLU A 65 -0.17 15.83 -13.15
CA GLU A 65 -1.11 14.73 -12.98
C GLU A 65 -0.40 13.51 -12.40
N PHE A 66 -1.09 12.73 -11.57
CA PHE A 66 -0.56 11.45 -11.11
C PHE A 66 -0.66 10.41 -12.23
N GLY A 67 0.49 9.88 -12.65
CA GLY A 67 0.56 8.82 -13.64
C GLY A 67 0.84 7.47 -13.01
N ILE A 68 -0.10 6.52 -13.10
CA ILE A 68 0.06 5.17 -12.53
C ILE A 68 1.29 4.42 -13.07
N ASN A 69 1.62 4.61 -14.36
CA ASN A 69 2.75 3.95 -15.01
C ASN A 69 4.11 4.49 -14.57
N VAL A 70 4.17 5.78 -14.20
CA VAL A 70 5.40 6.44 -13.72
C VAL A 70 5.45 6.55 -12.19
N ASN A 71 4.37 6.15 -11.54
CA ASN A 71 4.15 6.14 -10.10
C ASN A 71 4.48 7.46 -9.37
N ARG A 72 4.20 8.60 -10.03
CA ARG A 72 4.44 9.95 -9.51
C ARG A 72 3.59 11.00 -10.23
N CYS A 73 3.57 12.20 -9.67
CA CYS A 73 3.08 13.39 -10.38
C CYS A 73 4.06 13.78 -11.49
N ASP A 74 3.54 13.95 -12.70
CA ASP A 74 4.32 14.36 -13.87
C ASP A 74 3.44 15.19 -14.82
N TYR A 75 4.01 15.71 -15.90
CA TYR A 75 3.25 16.44 -16.90
C TYR A 75 2.19 15.54 -17.56
N PRO A 76 1.02 16.08 -17.95
CA PRO A 76 -0.07 15.28 -18.55
C PRO A 76 0.36 14.41 -19.74
N ALA A 77 1.31 14.88 -20.55
CA ALA A 77 1.85 14.15 -21.68
C ALA A 77 2.52 12.80 -21.29
N LEU A 78 3.10 12.74 -20.09
CA LEU A 78 3.75 11.53 -19.55
C LEU A 78 2.82 10.77 -18.59
N ALA A 79 2.14 11.49 -17.69
CA ALA A 79 1.25 10.90 -16.70
C ALA A 79 0.03 10.20 -17.35
N LYS A 80 -0.49 10.79 -18.43
CA LYS A 80 -1.61 10.30 -19.23
C LYS A 80 -2.88 9.98 -18.42
N CYS A 81 -3.06 10.57 -17.24
CA CYS A 81 -4.23 10.29 -16.41
C CYS A 81 -5.50 10.75 -17.12
N SER A 82 -5.53 12.02 -17.54
CA SER A 82 -6.69 12.61 -18.22
C SER A 82 -7.00 11.92 -19.56
N SER A 83 -5.98 11.43 -20.26
CA SER A 83 -6.14 10.72 -21.54
C SER A 83 -6.68 9.31 -21.39
N ASN A 84 -6.40 8.66 -20.26
CA ASN A 84 -6.81 7.28 -20.01
C ASN A 84 -8.20 7.16 -19.35
N GLY A 85 -8.84 8.29 -18.99
CA GLY A 85 -10.22 8.30 -18.48
C GLY A 85 -10.38 7.75 -17.06
N TRP A 86 -9.36 7.93 -16.21
CA TRP A 86 -9.43 7.59 -14.79
C TRP A 86 -10.28 8.60 -14.00
#